data_AF-A0A8T5LVI8-F1
#
_entry.id   AF-A0A8T5LVI8-F1
#
_cell.length_a   1.000
_cell.length_b   1.000
_cell.length_c   1.000
_cell.angle_alpha   90.00
_cell.angle_beta   90.00
_cell.angle_gamma   90.00
#
_symmetry.space_group_name_H-M   'P 1'
#
loop_
_entity.id
_entity.type
_entity.pdbx_description
1 polymer ?
#
loop_
_entity_poly.entity_id
_entity_poly.type
_entity_poly.pdbx_seq_one_letter_code
_entity_poly.pdbx_strand_id
1 'polypeptide(L)'
;METIQQIKSVSGKNFPEKKIRAGSVVATIWSNNAVNKDGETVSYKTISFERTYKDKNNEWQTTNSLRMNDLPKANLVLTKAYEYLALSDNIVEEEV
;
A
#
# COMPACT_ATOMS: atom_id res chain seq x y z
N MET A 1 17.10 -29.27 -0.67
CA MET A 1 16.16 -28.32 -0.03
C MET A 1 16.51 -26.97 -0.60
N GLU A 2 15.84 -26.56 -1.67
CA GLU A 2 16.18 -25.33 -2.40
C GLU A 2 14.94 -24.42 -2.46
N THR A 3 15.11 -23.27 -1.82
CA THR A 3 14.61 -21.94 -2.23
C THR A 3 13.10 -21.72 -2.27
N ILE A 4 12.54 -21.26 -1.13
CA ILE A 4 11.15 -20.80 -0.95
C ILE A 4 10.85 -19.48 -1.69
N GLN A 5 11.85 -18.83 -2.31
CA GLN A 5 11.69 -17.45 -2.80
C GLN A 5 11.11 -17.30 -4.21
N GLN A 6 10.82 -18.40 -4.92
CA GLN A 6 10.50 -18.38 -6.35
C GLN A 6 8.99 -18.44 -6.71
N ILE A 7 8.05 -18.07 -5.82
CA ILE A 7 6.60 -18.23 -6.08
C ILE A 7 5.80 -16.91 -6.26
N LYS A 8 6.36 -15.71 -6.08
CA LYS A 8 5.54 -14.46 -6.03
C LYS A 8 5.41 -13.61 -7.30
N SER A 9 5.54 -14.17 -8.52
CA SER A 9 5.16 -13.40 -9.72
C SER A 9 4.56 -14.23 -10.86
N VAL A 10 3.70 -15.21 -10.55
CA VAL A 10 2.92 -15.93 -11.56
C VAL A 10 1.42 -15.69 -11.36
N SER A 11 1.00 -14.43 -11.51
CA SER A 11 -0.30 -14.02 -12.05
C SER A 11 -0.25 -12.49 -12.21
N GLY A 12 -0.77 -11.92 -13.29
CA GLY A 12 -0.75 -10.47 -13.56
C GLY A 12 -1.58 -9.60 -12.61
N LYS A 13 -1.68 -9.98 -11.33
CA LYS A 13 -2.46 -9.29 -10.31
C LYS A 13 -1.52 -8.79 -9.23
N ASN A 14 -1.30 -7.48 -9.21
CA ASN A 14 -0.59 -6.83 -8.11
C ASN A 14 -1.45 -6.92 -6.84
N PHE A 15 -0.89 -7.46 -5.77
CA PHE A 15 -1.56 -7.55 -4.48
C PHE A 15 -1.08 -6.40 -3.58
N PRO A 16 -1.99 -5.78 -2.81
CA PRO A 16 -1.58 -4.76 -1.85
C PRO A 16 -0.67 -5.39 -0.79
N GLU A 17 0.48 -4.77 -0.57
CA GLU A 17 1.46 -5.17 0.44
C GLU A 17 0.90 -4.94 1.84
N LYS A 18 0.27 -3.79 2.06
CA LYS A 18 -0.34 -3.42 3.34
C LYS A 18 -1.57 -2.54 3.14
N LYS A 19 -2.60 -2.75 3.97
CA LYS A 19 -3.76 -1.88 4.05
C LYS A 19 -3.93 -1.36 5.47
N ILE A 20 -4.00 -0.04 5.62
CA ILE A 20 -4.15 0.67 6.89
C ILE A 20 -5.46 1.44 6.84
N ARG A 21 -6.30 1.30 7.86
CA ARG A 21 -7.64 1.90 7.87
C ARG A 21 -7.91 2.60 9.20
N ALA A 22 -8.52 3.79 9.11
CA ALA A 22 -9.10 4.51 10.23
C ALA A 22 -10.52 4.94 9.85
N GLY A 23 -11.51 4.14 10.23
CA GLY A 23 -12.91 4.36 9.87
C GLY A 23 -13.11 4.37 8.35
N SER A 24 -13.61 5.50 7.83
CA SER A 24 -13.86 5.73 6.41
C SER A 24 -12.59 5.96 5.59
N VAL A 25 -11.44 6.26 6.21
CA VAL A 25 -10.21 6.60 5.49
C VAL A 25 -9.27 5.40 5.43
N VAL A 26 -8.66 5.19 4.27
CA VAL A 26 -7.85 4.02 3.97
C VAL A 26 -6.60 4.44 3.20
N ALA A 27 -5.45 3.92 3.63
CA ALA A 27 -4.19 3.95 2.88
C ALA A 27 -3.80 2.52 2.51
N THR A 28 -3.50 2.28 1.24
CA THR A 28 -3.09 0.98 0.71
C THR A 28 -1.72 1.12 0.07
N ILE A 29 -0.77 0.31 0.53
CA ILE A 29 0.60 0.25 0.02
C ILE A 29 0.69 -0.89 -0.97
N TRP A 30 1.30 -0.63 -2.12
CA TRP A 30 1.47 -1.58 -3.21
C TRP A 30 2.95 -1.77 -3.51
N SER A 31 3.35 -3.01 -3.75
CA SER A 31 4.67 -3.33 -4.29
C SER A 31 4.53 -3.52 -5.79
N ASN A 32 5.13 -2.63 -6.58
CA ASN A 32 5.10 -2.70 -8.04
C ASN A 32 6.47 -3.07 -8.57
N ASN A 33 6.51 -3.70 -9.73
CA ASN A 33 7.74 -3.97 -10.47
C ASN A 33 7.66 -3.24 -11.81
N ALA A 34 8.70 -2.50 -12.18
CA ALA A 34 8.87 -1.91 -13.50
C ALA A 34 10.13 -2.47 -14.14
N VAL A 35 10.09 -2.64 -15.46
CA VAL A 35 11.29 -2.97 -16.24
C VAL A 35 11.88 -1.66 -16.74
N ASN A 36 13.15 -1.42 -16.41
CA ASN A 36 13.88 -0.25 -16.87
C ASN A 36 14.33 -0.43 -18.34
N LYS A 37 14.82 0.63 -18.97
CA LYS A 37 15.28 0.61 -20.38
C LYS A 37 16.36 -0.44 -20.65
N ASP A 38 17.14 -0.79 -19.63
CA ASP A 38 18.23 -1.76 -19.68
C ASP A 38 17.76 -3.21 -19.47
N GLY A 39 16.45 -3.45 -19.33
CA GLY A 39 15.87 -4.78 -19.11
C GLY A 39 15.88 -5.24 -17.66
N GLU A 40 16.40 -4.43 -16.74
CA GLU A 40 16.42 -4.72 -15.31
C GLU A 40 15.04 -4.50 -14.68
N THR A 41 14.63 -5.40 -13.78
CA THR A 41 13.39 -5.25 -13.01
C THR A 41 13.66 -4.48 -11.72
N VAL A 42 13.09 -3.28 -11.61
CA VAL A 42 13.15 -2.43 -10.43
C VAL A 42 11.82 -2.52 -9.67
N SER A 43 11.88 -2.91 -8.41
CA SER A 43 10.73 -2.87 -7.50
C SER A 43 10.59 -1.50 -6.86
N TYR A 44 9.37 -0.96 -6.81
CA TYR A 44 9.06 0.31 -6.15
C TYR A 44 7.71 0.24 -5.45
N LYS A 45 7.57 1.00 -4.36
CA LYS A 45 6.35 1.03 -3.56
C LYS A 45 5.49 2.25 -3.93
N THR A 46 4.18 2.08 -3.99
CA THR A 46 3.22 3.17 -4.17
C THR A 46 2.14 3.14 -3.11
N ILE A 47 1.52 4.29 -2.84
CA ILE A 47 0.46 4.42 -1.83
C ILE A 47 -0.80 4.93 -2.52
N SER A 48 -1.90 4.20 -2.39
CA SER A 48 -3.25 4.67 -2.73
C SER A 48 -3.97 5.12 -1.48
N PHE A 49 -4.59 6.28 -1.53
CA PHE A 49 -5.29 6.86 -0.39
C PHE A 49 -6.72 7.21 -0.79
N GLU A 50 -7.70 6.69 -0.06
CA GLU A 50 -9.11 6.76 -0.41
C GLU A 50 -10.00 6.89 0.83
N ARG A 51 -11.19 7.49 0.64
CA ARG A 51 -12.27 7.46 1.62
C ARG A 51 -13.43 6.59 1.12
N THR A 52 -13.83 5.61 1.91
CA THR A 52 -15.03 4.80 1.68
C THR A 52 -16.27 5.42 2.33
N TYR A 53 -17.38 5.46 1.62
CA TYR A 53 -18.69 5.87 2.14
C TYR A 53 -19.79 4.98 1.56
N LYS A 54 -20.96 4.98 2.20
CA LYS A 54 -22.15 4.31 1.70
C LYS A 54 -23.03 5.34 0.99
N ASP A 55 -23.43 5.06 -0.24
CA ASP A 55 -24.30 5.94 -1.00
C ASP A 55 -25.79 5.72 -0.66
N LYS A 56 -26.68 6.41 -1.39
CA LYS A 56 -28.13 6.32 -1.19
C LYS A 56 -28.69 4.94 -1.56
N ASN A 57 -28.00 4.18 -2.41
CA ASN A 57 -28.37 2.85 -2.86
C ASN A 57 -27.80 1.76 -1.93
N ASN A 58 -27.22 2.14 -0.79
CA ASN A 58 -26.53 1.25 0.12
C ASN A 58 -25.27 0.59 -0.47
N GLU A 59 -24.70 1.13 -1.54
CA GLU A 59 -23.47 0.64 -2.15
C GLU A 59 -22.25 1.34 -1.53
N TRP A 60 -21.17 0.58 -1.36
CA TRP A 60 -19.90 1.13 -0.89
C TRP A 60 -19.17 1.79 -2.05
N GLN A 61 -18.88 3.07 -1.90
CA GLN A 61 -18.17 3.88 -2.88
C GLN A 61 -16.87 4.40 -2.28
N THR A 62 -15.87 4.65 -3.13
CA THR A 62 -14.61 5.31 -2.77
C THR A 62 -14.52 6.70 -3.38
N THR A 63 -13.79 7.59 -2.73
CA THR A 63 -13.53 8.96 -3.23
C THR A 63 -12.26 9.52 -2.62
N ASN A 64 -11.61 10.44 -3.34
CA ASN A 64 -10.39 11.11 -2.89
C ASN A 64 -10.67 12.46 -2.22
N SER A 65 -11.91 12.96 -2.30
CA SER A 65 -12.30 14.19 -1.59
C SER A 65 -12.42 13.90 -0.10
N LEU A 66 -11.90 14.76 0.77
CA LEU A 66 -11.94 14.61 2.24
C LEU A 66 -12.93 15.59 2.89
N ARG A 67 -13.48 15.22 4.05
CA ARG A 67 -14.24 16.11 4.93
C ARG A 67 -13.37 16.51 6.13
N MET A 68 -13.76 17.56 6.84
CA MET A 68 -13.03 18.03 8.03
C MET A 68 -12.74 16.92 9.05
N ASN A 69 -13.73 16.07 9.33
CA ASN A 69 -13.61 14.96 10.28
C ASN A 69 -12.75 13.78 9.76
N ASP A 70 -12.44 13.76 8.47
CA ASP A 70 -11.55 12.76 7.88
C ASP A 70 -10.07 13.18 8.07
N LEU A 71 -9.77 14.46 8.29
CA LEU A 71 -8.38 14.96 8.36
C LEU A 71 -7.56 14.31 9.49
N PRO A 72 -8.05 14.15 10.73
CA PRO A 72 -7.27 13.49 11.77
C PRO A 72 -7.00 12.01 11.44
N LYS A 73 -7.97 11.35 10.79
CA LYS A 73 -7.87 9.95 10.36
C LYS A 73 -6.90 9.81 9.20
N ALA A 74 -6.93 10.75 8.25
CA ALA A 74 -5.99 10.85 7.14
C ALA A 74 -4.56 10.97 7.65
N ASN A 75 -4.32 11.90 8.59
CA ASN A 75 -3.01 12.07 9.21
C ASN A 75 -2.55 10.74 9.85
N LEU A 76 -3.38 10.12 10.68
CA LEU A 76 -3.05 8.85 11.33
C LEU A 76 -2.64 7.74 10.34
N VAL A 77 -3.45 7.51 9.30
CA VAL A 77 -3.13 6.43 8.35
C VAL A 77 -1.91 6.74 7.50
N LEU A 78 -1.68 8.01 7.16
CA LEU A 78 -0.51 8.44 6.40
C LEU A 78 0.76 8.35 7.24
N THR A 79 0.73 8.78 8.50
CA THR A 79 1.84 8.59 9.45
C THR A 79 2.18 7.11 9.59
N LYS A 80 1.17 6.24 9.74
CA LYS A 80 1.39 4.80 9.85
C LYS A 80 1.91 4.16 8.55
N ALA A 81 1.49 4.66 7.40
CA ALA A 81 2.02 4.21 6.12
C ALA A 81 3.49 4.61 5.97
N TYR A 82 3.83 5.85 6.33
CA TYR A 82 5.21 6.34 6.34
C TYR A 82 6.07 5.53 7.31
N GLU A 83 5.62 5.33 8.56
CA GLU A 83 6.30 4.50 9.56
C GLU A 83 6.59 3.10 9.02
N TYR A 84 5.58 2.47 8.40
CA TYR A 84 5.77 1.16 7.79
C TYR A 84 6.84 1.18 6.69
N LEU A 85 6.80 2.13 5.77
CA LEU A 85 7.75 2.21 4.66
C LEU A 85 9.16 2.53 5.15
N ALA A 86 9.31 3.57 5.96
CA ALA A 86 10.59 4.03 6.49
C ALA A 86 11.26 2.95 7.34
N LEU A 87 10.50 2.23 8.18
CA LEU A 87 11.08 1.13 8.96
C LEU A 87 11.35 -0.10 8.11
N SER A 88 10.52 -0.41 7.10
CA SER A 88 10.77 -1.55 6.20
C SER A 88 12.07 -1.39 5.41
N ASP A 89 12.42 -0.17 5.02
CA ASP A 89 13.67 0.11 4.31
C ASP A 89 14.90 0.01 5.24
N ASN A 90 14.71 0.09 6.55
CA ASN A 90 15.79 -0.01 7.54
C ASN A 90 15.95 -1.42 8.15
N ILE A 91 15.01 -2.33 7.88
CA ILE A 91 15.18 -3.76 8.20
C ILE A 91 15.86 -4.41 6.98
N VAL A 92 17.06 -3.93 6.67
CA VAL A 92 18.00 -4.68 5.85
C VAL A 92 18.88 -5.42 6.86
N GLU A 93 18.84 -6.73 6.76
CA GLU A 93 19.38 -7.70 7.72
C GLU A 93 20.82 -7.37 8.14
N GLU A 94 21.02 -6.95 9.40
CA GLU A 94 22.29 -7.20 10.09
C GLU A 94 22.38 -8.72 10.27
N GLU A 95 22.99 -9.42 9.31
CA GLU A 95 23.49 -10.77 9.53
C GLU A 95 24.57 -10.72 10.62
N VAL A 96 24.27 -11.34 11.77
CA VAL A 96 25.19 -11.55 12.91
C VAL A 96 25.91 -12.89 12.75
#